data_AF-A0A6J4LU52-F1
#
_entry.id   AF-A0A6J4LU52-F1
#
_cell.length_a   1.000
_cell.length_b   1.000
_cell.length_c   1.000
_cell.angle_alpha   90.00
_cell.angle_beta   90.00
_cell.angle_gamma   90.00
#
_symmetry.space_group_name_H-M   'P 1'
#
loop_
_entity.id
_entity.type
_entity.pdbx_description
1 polymer ?
#
loop_
_entity_poly.entity_id
_entity_poly.type
_entity_poly.pdbx_seq_one_letter_code
_entity_poly.pdbx_strand_id
1 'polypeptide(L)'
;ELLLFNGTAAEHRDALQGYTRRQLDWAVSLTAMASVVAYLMYSLATNSARTDNALVATVPFVALAIGRYMVLVFKRGLGGAPEVLLVKDRLLQMLIAAWGVSTLVVLNLR
;
A
#
# COMPACT_ATOMS: atom_id res chain seq x y z
N GLU A 1 0.86 18.48 35.61
CA GLU A 1 1.77 17.70 34.74
C GLU A 1 1.08 17.10 33.49
N LEU A 2 0.18 17.86 32.84
CA LEU A 2 -0.55 17.44 31.63
C LEU A 2 -0.36 18.41 30.45
N LEU A 3 0.81 19.08 30.36
CA LEU A 3 1.07 20.10 29.34
C LEU A 3 2.43 19.96 28.62
N LEU A 4 3.15 18.84 28.77
CA LEU A 4 4.56 18.76 28.33
C LEU A 4 4.86 17.91 27.09
N PHE A 5 3.88 17.51 26.27
CA PHE A 5 4.19 16.80 25.02
C PHE A 5 3.32 17.23 23.83
N ASN A 6 3.15 18.54 23.68
CA ASN A 6 2.54 19.15 22.52
C ASN A 6 3.65 19.81 21.69
N GLY A 7 4.11 19.18 20.59
CA GLY A 7 4.69 19.95 19.48
C GLY A 7 5.88 19.41 18.69
N THR A 8 6.75 18.53 19.21
CA THR A 8 8.10 18.38 18.61
C THR A 8 8.38 17.08 17.84
N ALA A 9 7.36 16.39 17.34
CA ALA A 9 7.55 15.25 16.42
C ALA A 9 7.30 15.60 14.94
N ALA A 10 6.76 16.79 14.65
CA ALA A 10 6.45 17.24 13.29
C ALA A 10 7.59 18.05 12.62
N GLU A 11 8.68 18.34 13.34
CA GLU A 11 9.72 19.29 12.91
C GLU A 11 10.81 18.73 11.98
N HIS A 12 10.76 17.48 11.53
CA HIS A 12 11.86 16.89 10.74
C HIS A 12 11.64 16.85 9.22
N ARG A 13 10.54 17.40 8.66
CA ARG A 13 10.36 17.46 7.20
C ARG A 13 10.09 18.87 6.70
N ASP A 14 11.18 19.57 6.44
CA ASP A 14 11.19 20.87 5.77
C ASP A 14 10.45 20.84 4.41
N ALA A 15 10.46 19.69 3.73
CA ALA A 15 9.76 19.45 2.47
C ALA A 15 8.22 19.48 2.57
N LEU A 16 7.63 19.43 3.78
CA LEU A 16 6.17 19.36 3.97
C LEU A 16 5.55 20.68 4.46
N GLN A 17 6.34 21.73 4.71
CA GLN A 17 5.83 22.97 5.32
C GLN A 17 4.71 23.65 4.51
N GLY A 18 4.64 23.43 3.19
CA GLY A 18 3.60 23.99 2.31
C GLY A 18 2.32 23.15 2.17
N TYR A 19 2.26 21.94 2.74
CA TYR A 19 1.15 21.01 2.55
C TYR A 19 0.35 20.80 3.83
N THR A 20 -0.97 20.92 3.72
CA THR A 20 -1.89 20.46 4.77
C THR A 20 -1.91 18.93 4.81
N ARG A 21 -2.12 18.33 6.00
CA ARG A 21 -2.31 16.87 6.15
C ARG A 21 -3.30 16.30 5.15
N ARG A 22 -4.42 17.00 4.95
CA ARG A 22 -5.47 16.58 4.03
C ARG A 22 -5.02 16.52 2.58
N GLN A 23 -4.21 17.47 2.11
CA GLN A 23 -3.66 17.42 0.74
C GLN A 23 -2.71 16.23 0.55
N LEU A 24 -1.90 15.94 1.58
CA LEU A 24 -1.00 14.80 1.55
C LEU A 24 -1.76 13.47 1.51
N ASP A 25 -2.81 13.35 2.32
CA ASP A 25 -3.67 12.16 2.37
C ASP A 25 -4.34 11.88 1.01
N TRP A 26 -4.71 12.94 0.29
CA TRP A 26 -5.29 12.82 -1.05
C TRP A 26 -4.25 12.39 -2.09
N ALA A 27 -3.04 12.96 -2.05
CA ALA A 27 -1.95 12.56 -2.95
C ALA A 27 -1.56 11.09 -2.76
N VAL A 28 -1.48 10.64 -1.51
CA VAL A 28 -1.21 9.24 -1.16
C VAL A 28 -2.33 8.31 -1.63
N SER A 29 -3.59 8.70 -1.40
CA SER A 29 -4.75 7.90 -1.89
C SER A 29 -4.75 7.77 -3.41
N LEU A 30 -4.50 8.87 -4.12
CA LEU A 30 -4.51 8.91 -5.58
C LEU A 30 -3.40 8.01 -6.17
N THR A 31 -2.18 8.14 -5.65
CA THR A 31 -1.04 7.33 -6.09
C THR A 31 -1.22 5.84 -5.75
N ALA A 32 -1.80 5.53 -4.59
CA ALA A 32 -2.13 4.16 -4.20
C ALA A 32 -3.15 3.52 -5.16
N MET A 33 -4.25 4.23 -5.46
CA MET A 33 -5.26 3.76 -6.41
C MET A 33 -4.70 3.62 -7.83
N ALA A 34 -3.91 4.59 -8.29
CA ALA A 34 -3.24 4.52 -9.58
C ALA A 34 -2.30 3.30 -9.68
N SER A 35 -1.62 2.94 -8.58
CA SER A 35 -0.75 1.77 -8.53
C SER A 35 -1.54 0.46 -8.67
N VAL A 36 -2.72 0.35 -8.02
CA VAL A 36 -3.62 -0.81 -8.18
C VAL A 36 -4.08 -0.93 -9.63
N VAL A 37 -4.51 0.17 -10.24
CA VAL A 37 -4.97 0.18 -11.64
C VAL A 37 -3.84 -0.19 -12.58
N ALA A 38 -2.64 0.35 -12.39
CA ALA A 38 -1.47 0.02 -13.19
C ALA A 38 -1.13 -1.49 -13.09
N TYR A 39 -1.20 -2.07 -11.89
CA TYR A 39 -0.98 -3.51 -11.70
C TYR A 39 -2.06 -4.37 -12.37
N LEU A 40 -3.33 -3.96 -12.25
CA LEU A 40 -4.45 -4.61 -12.94
C LEU A 40 -4.23 -4.58 -14.47
N MET A 41 -3.90 -3.41 -15.01
CA MET A 41 -3.64 -3.24 -16.44
C MET A 41 -2.45 -4.09 -16.90
N TYR A 42 -1.37 -4.13 -16.12
CA TYR A 42 -0.23 -5.01 -16.39
C TYR A 42 -0.66 -6.48 -16.44
N SER A 43 -1.38 -6.94 -15.41
CA SER A 43 -1.87 -8.32 -15.33
C SER A 43 -2.79 -8.70 -16.49
N LEU A 44 -3.63 -7.77 -16.95
CA LEU A 44 -4.53 -7.98 -18.08
C LEU A 44 -3.79 -7.92 -19.42
N ALA A 45 -2.83 -7.01 -19.59
CA ALA A 45 -2.03 -6.87 -20.81
C ALA A 45 -1.14 -8.09 -21.05
N THR A 46 -0.56 -8.68 -19.98
CA THR A 46 0.19 -9.93 -20.08
C THR A 46 -0.68 -11.13 -20.47
N ASN A 47 -1.99 -11.02 -20.28
CA ASN A 47 -2.96 -12.08 -20.51
C ASN A 47 -3.37 -12.21 -21.99
N SER A 48 -3.14 -11.17 -22.81
CA SER A 48 -3.50 -11.22 -24.25
C SER A 48 -2.68 -12.24 -25.06
N ALA A 49 -1.63 -12.84 -24.49
CA ALA A 49 -0.70 -13.72 -25.21
C ALA A 49 -0.86 -15.23 -24.93
N ARG A 50 -1.53 -15.68 -23.86
CA ARG A 50 -1.74 -17.10 -23.53
C ARG A 50 -2.97 -17.29 -22.65
N THR A 51 -3.69 -18.38 -22.85
CA THR A 51 -4.97 -18.78 -22.22
C THR A 51 -4.94 -18.94 -20.68
N ASP A 52 -3.79 -18.74 -20.04
CA ASP A 52 -3.62 -18.94 -18.59
C ASP A 52 -3.76 -17.61 -17.84
N ASN A 53 -4.97 -17.38 -17.33
CA ASN A 53 -5.38 -16.22 -16.53
C ASN A 53 -4.71 -16.14 -15.13
N ALA A 54 -3.61 -16.86 -14.90
CA ALA A 54 -3.05 -17.09 -13.56
C ALA A 54 -2.61 -15.78 -12.87
N LEU A 55 -2.12 -14.79 -13.63
CA LEU A 55 -1.71 -13.48 -13.08
C LEU A 55 -2.88 -12.67 -12.50
N VAL A 56 -4.07 -12.77 -13.09
CA VAL A 56 -5.25 -12.01 -12.62
C VAL A 56 -5.67 -12.43 -11.22
N ALA A 57 -5.39 -13.68 -10.83
CA ALA A 57 -5.64 -14.18 -9.48
C ALA A 57 -4.81 -13.45 -8.40
N THR A 58 -3.70 -12.81 -8.77
CA THR A 58 -2.83 -12.06 -7.82
C THR A 58 -3.37 -10.66 -7.51
N VAL A 59 -4.23 -10.10 -8.39
CA VAL A 59 -4.80 -8.75 -8.29
C VAL A 59 -5.59 -8.50 -7.01
N PRO A 60 -6.53 -9.37 -6.57
CA PRO A 60 -7.28 -9.12 -5.33
C PRO A 60 -6.36 -9.04 -4.10
N PHE A 61 -5.26 -9.78 -4.06
CA PHE A 61 -4.30 -9.70 -2.96
C PHE A 61 -3.61 -8.32 -2.90
N VAL A 62 -3.18 -7.80 -4.06
CA VAL A 62 -2.55 -6.46 -4.15
C VAL A 62 -3.56 -5.37 -3.77
N ALA A 63 -4.78 -5.44 -4.29
CA ALA A 63 -5.82 -4.46 -3.98
C ALA A 63 -6.18 -4.48 -2.48
N LEU A 64 -6.31 -5.66 -1.87
CA LEU A 64 -6.58 -5.80 -0.44
C LEU A 64 -5.40 -5.32 0.42
N ALA A 65 -4.15 -5.60 0.01
CA ALA A 65 -2.96 -5.13 0.73
C ALA A 65 -2.88 -3.60 0.73
N ILE A 66 -3.06 -2.96 -0.44
CA ILE A 66 -3.06 -1.51 -0.58
C ILE A 66 -4.23 -0.89 0.19
N GLY A 67 -5.43 -1.45 0.08
CA GLY A 67 -6.60 -0.99 0.84
C GLY A 67 -6.39 -1.09 2.35
N ARG A 68 -5.82 -2.20 2.83
CA ARG A 68 -5.49 -2.40 4.24
C ARG A 68 -4.46 -1.39 4.72
N TYR A 69 -3.42 -1.16 3.93
CA TYR A 69 -2.39 -0.16 4.21
C TYR A 69 -2.99 1.26 4.30
N MET A 70 -3.86 1.65 3.36
CA MET A 70 -4.56 2.94 3.40
C MET A 70 -5.41 3.11 4.68
N VAL A 71 -6.17 2.10 5.08
CA VAL A 71 -6.96 2.13 6.33
C VAL A 71 -6.04 2.35 7.54
N LEU A 72 -4.89 1.69 7.55
CA LEU A 72 -3.94 1.76 8.66
C LEU A 72 -3.31 3.17 8.77
N VAL A 73 -2.95 3.77 7.62
CA VAL A 73 -2.40 5.13 7.52
C VAL A 73 -3.44 6.17 7.95
N PHE A 74 -4.66 6.13 7.40
CA PHE A 74 -5.69 7.14 7.68
C PHE A 74 -6.30 7.02 9.07
N LYS A 75 -6.54 5.81 9.59
CA LYS A 75 -7.15 5.66 10.93
C LYS A 75 -6.20 5.94 12.07
N ARG A 76 -4.91 5.63 11.93
CA ARG A 76 -3.95 5.77 13.04
C ARG A 76 -3.16 7.07 13.00
N GLY A 77 -3.30 7.87 11.93
CA GLY A 77 -2.54 9.12 11.76
C GLY A 77 -1.02 8.90 11.71
N LEU A 78 -0.60 7.66 11.42
CA LEU A 78 0.79 7.19 11.47
C LEU A 78 1.50 7.32 10.10
N GLY A 79 1.10 8.30 9.28
CA GLY A 79 1.76 8.58 8.00
C GLY A 79 3.24 9.00 8.13
N GLY A 80 3.73 9.24 9.35
CA GLY A 80 5.13 9.58 9.63
C GLY A 80 6.11 8.40 9.62
N ALA A 81 5.63 7.16 9.80
CA ALA A 81 6.47 5.95 9.86
C ALA A 81 5.77 4.74 9.18
N PRO A 82 5.56 4.79 7.85
CA PRO A 82 4.86 3.75 7.11
C PRO A 82 5.53 2.36 7.19
N GLU A 83 6.85 2.31 7.36
CA GLU A 83 7.64 1.09 7.52
C GLU A 83 7.32 0.35 8.83
N VAL A 84 7.05 1.08 9.92
CA VAL A 84 6.68 0.49 11.21
C VAL A 84 5.27 -0.10 11.15
N LEU A 85 4.38 0.53 10.36
CA LEU A 85 3.04 -0.01 10.09
C LEU A 85 3.10 -1.36 9.39
N LEU A 86 3.97 -1.46 8.38
CA LEU A 86 4.14 -2.68 7.59
C LEU A 86 4.59 -3.86 8.45
N VAL A 87 5.48 -3.60 9.42
CA VAL A 87 6.04 -4.63 10.30
C VAL A 87 5.08 -5.02 11.43
N LYS A 88 4.18 -4.12 11.85
CA LYS A 88 3.26 -4.40 12.97
C LYS A 88 1.94 -5.06 12.58
N ASP A 89 1.42 -4.85 11.37
CA ASP A 89 0.12 -5.42 10.98
C ASP A 89 0.28 -6.82 10.37
N ARG A 90 -0.09 -7.83 11.16
CA ARG A 90 -0.03 -9.25 10.76
C ARG A 90 -0.90 -9.54 9.53
N LEU A 91 -2.03 -8.85 9.35
CA LEU A 91 -2.91 -9.06 8.20
C LEU A 91 -2.25 -8.57 6.90
N LEU A 92 -1.61 -7.40 6.92
CA LEU A 92 -0.86 -6.88 5.80
C LEU A 92 0.31 -7.81 5.42
N GLN A 93 1.04 -8.34 6.40
CA GLN A 93 2.09 -9.32 6.16
C GLN A 93 1.57 -10.60 5.51
N MET A 94 0.44 -11.14 5.99
CA MET A 94 -0.19 -12.32 5.38
C MET A 94 -0.61 -12.04 3.94
N LEU A 95 -1.15 -10.85 3.63
CA LEU A 95 -1.53 -10.48 2.27
C LEU A 95 -0.32 -10.38 1.34
N ILE A 96 0.78 -9.77 1.81
CA ILE A 96 2.04 -9.69 1.05
C ILE A 96 2.63 -11.08 0.83
N ALA A 97 2.63 -11.94 1.85
CA ALA A 97 3.10 -13.31 1.73
C ALA A 97 2.23 -14.14 0.76
N ALA A 98 0.91 -14.03 0.86
CA ALA A 98 -0.02 -14.71 -0.04
C ALA A 98 0.15 -14.24 -1.49
N TRP A 99 0.36 -12.94 -1.70
CA TRP A 99 0.71 -12.42 -3.02
C TRP A 99 2.02 -13.02 -3.54
N GLY A 100 3.10 -12.99 -2.75
CA GLY A 100 4.40 -13.53 -3.16
C GLY A 100 4.34 -15.03 -3.47
N VAL A 101 3.64 -15.82 -2.66
CA VAL A 101 3.39 -17.25 -2.93
C VAL A 101 2.60 -17.42 -4.22
N SER A 102 1.54 -16.64 -4.42
CA SER A 102 0.75 -16.69 -5.64
C SER A 102 1.61 -16.37 -6.87
N THR A 103 2.47 -15.33 -6.82
CA THR A 103 3.37 -14.98 -7.92
C THR A 103 4.39 -16.08 -8.21
N LEU A 104 4.95 -16.72 -7.17
CA LEU A 104 5.87 -17.85 -7.33
C LEU A 104 5.17 -19.06 -7.96
N VAL A 105 3.94 -19.36 -7.55
CA VAL A 105 3.15 -20.44 -8.15
C VAL A 105 2.87 -20.16 -9.63
N VAL A 106 2.46 -18.94 -9.97
CA VAL A 106 2.25 -18.53 -11.37
C VAL A 106 3.54 -18.63 -12.18
N LEU A 107 4.69 -18.27 -11.62
CA LEU A 107 5.97 -18.35 -12.31
C LEU A 107 6.41 -19.80 -12.57
N ASN A 108 6.19 -20.72 -11.62
CA ASN A 108 6.52 -22.14 -11.78
C ASN A 108 5.57 -22.87 -12.74
N LEU A 109 4.33 -22.37 -12.90
CA LEU A 109 3.33 -22.92 -13.83
C LEU A 109 3.58 -22.48 -15.29
N ARG A 110 4.49 -21.54 -15.53
CA ARG A 110 4.75 -20.91 -16.82
C ARG A 110 6.01 -21.47 -17.49
#